data_AF-A0A8J5HC71-F1
#
_entry.id   AF-A0A8J5HC71-F1
#
_cell.length_a   1.000
_cell.length_b   1.000
_cell.length_c   1.000
_cell.angle_alpha   90.00
_cell.angle_beta   90.00
_cell.angle_gamma   90.00
#
_symmetry.space_group_name_H-M   'P 1'
#
loop_
_entity.id
_entity.type
_entity.pdbx_description
1 polymer ?
#
loop_
_entity_poly.entity_id
_entity_poly.type
_entity_poly.pdbx_seq_one_letter_code
_entity_poly.pdbx_strand_id
1 'polypeptide(L)'
;MVVLFMYKERHAKNGHQHAIAYAEGEKYYGAKATINVWQPKVQEFNEFSLSQLWILGGSFGEDLNSIEVGWQVSPDLYGDNYTRLFTYWTDPKEGHWWMQFGRDYVLGYWPSFLFSYLADSASMIQWGGEAVNSEPDGVHTSTEMGSGHFAEEGYSKASYFRNIQIVDGSNNLRAPTRIGSFTEQSDCYNVQNGNNGEWGQYFYYGGPGRSSTCP
;
A
#
# COMPACT_ATOMS: atom_id res chain seq x y z
N MET A 1 14.71 -13.55 13.34
CA MET A 1 15.46 -13.90 12.12
C MET A 1 14.46 -13.83 10.98
N VAL A 2 14.48 -12.77 10.17
CA VAL A 2 13.57 -12.62 9.03
C VAL A 2 14.31 -13.13 7.81
N VAL A 3 13.83 -14.23 7.26
CA VAL A 3 14.26 -14.77 5.96
C VAL A 3 13.29 -14.19 4.94
N LEU A 4 13.81 -13.45 3.96
CA LEU A 4 13.03 -12.91 2.85
C LEU A 4 13.07 -13.91 1.68
N PHE A 5 11.90 -14.19 1.12
CA PHE A 5 11.75 -14.84 -0.18
C PHE A 5 11.25 -13.79 -1.18
N MET A 6 11.95 -13.66 -2.30
CA MET A 6 11.50 -12.85 -3.44
C MET A 6 10.78 -13.76 -4.43
N TYR A 7 9.55 -13.43 -4.80
CA TYR A 7 8.91 -14.02 -5.98
C TYR A 7 8.44 -12.89 -6.89
N LYS A 8 8.50 -13.14 -8.20
CA LYS A 8 7.90 -12.28 -9.22
C LYS A 8 6.42 -12.60 -9.24
N GLU A 9 5.56 -11.65 -8.86
CA GLU A 9 4.12 -11.81 -9.05
C GLU A 9 3.83 -12.03 -10.54
N ARG A 10 3.16 -13.14 -10.85
CA ARG A 10 2.44 -13.24 -12.11
C ARG A 10 1.28 -12.27 -11.96
N HIS A 11 1.21 -11.23 -12.80
CA HIS A 11 0.04 -10.37 -12.92
C HIS A 11 -1.22 -11.22 -13.11
N ALA A 12 -1.92 -11.53 -12.02
CA ALA A 12 -3.27 -12.03 -12.06
C ALA A 12 -4.14 -10.79 -12.23
N LYS A 13 -4.50 -10.46 -13.48
CA LYS A 13 -5.38 -9.33 -13.78
C LYS A 13 -6.79 -9.46 -13.17
N ASN A 14 -7.11 -10.59 -12.53
CA ASN A 14 -8.40 -10.82 -11.89
C ASN A 14 -8.14 -11.28 -10.45
N GLY A 15 -8.62 -10.50 -9.47
CA GLY A 15 -8.66 -10.87 -8.05
C GLY A 15 -8.17 -9.80 -7.07
N HIS A 16 -7.38 -8.81 -7.49
CA HIS A 16 -6.92 -7.77 -6.56
C HIS A 16 -8.00 -6.71 -6.35
N GLN A 17 -8.21 -6.32 -5.09
CA GLN A 17 -9.13 -5.27 -4.65
C GLN A 17 -8.33 -4.23 -3.87
N HIS A 18 -8.51 -2.96 -4.21
CA HIS A 18 -7.79 -1.83 -3.66
C HIS A 18 -8.75 -0.84 -3.00
N ALA A 19 -8.27 -0.24 -1.92
CA ALA A 19 -8.81 1.00 -1.38
C ALA A 19 -7.64 1.92 -1.08
N ILE A 20 -7.32 2.75 -2.06
CA ILE A 20 -6.07 3.52 -2.08
C ILE A 20 -6.31 5.02 -2.25
N ALA A 21 -5.36 5.77 -1.74
CA ALA A 21 -5.13 7.17 -2.05
C ALA A 21 -3.86 7.29 -2.91
N TYR A 22 -3.79 8.28 -3.79
CA TYR A 22 -2.63 8.46 -4.67
C TYR A 22 -2.31 9.94 -4.93
N ALA A 23 -1.04 10.22 -5.18
CA ALA A 23 -0.52 11.51 -5.62
C ALA A 23 0.21 11.32 -6.96
N GLU A 24 -0.11 12.19 -7.92
CA GLU A 24 0.43 12.17 -9.28
C GLU A 24 0.56 13.60 -9.84
N GLY A 25 1.26 13.74 -10.97
CA GLY A 25 1.38 15.00 -11.69
C GLY A 25 2.57 15.86 -11.27
N GLU A 26 3.42 15.36 -10.38
CA GLU A 26 4.70 15.97 -9.99
C GLU A 26 5.80 14.90 -10.01
N LYS A 27 7.05 15.34 -9.80
CA LYS A 27 8.19 14.43 -9.56
C LYS A 27 8.35 14.24 -8.05
N TYR A 28 8.38 12.99 -7.61
CA TYR A 28 8.53 12.64 -6.20
C TYR A 28 9.85 11.94 -5.92
N TYR A 29 10.48 12.24 -4.79
CA TYR A 29 11.79 11.70 -4.39
C TYR A 29 11.71 10.87 -3.11
N GLY A 30 10.51 10.69 -2.59
CA GLY A 30 10.27 10.01 -1.33
C GLY A 30 8.87 10.31 -0.82
N ALA A 31 8.44 9.53 0.15
CA ALA A 31 7.16 9.67 0.81
C ALA A 31 7.29 9.36 2.29
N LYS A 32 6.44 9.97 3.10
CA LYS A 32 6.35 9.75 4.53
C LYS A 32 4.90 9.78 4.95
N ALA A 33 4.50 8.81 5.76
CA ALA A 33 3.18 8.78 6.38
C ALA A 33 3.25 8.03 7.70
N THR A 34 2.22 8.20 8.53
CA THR A 34 1.96 7.38 9.72
C THR A 34 0.82 6.43 9.41
N ILE A 35 1.05 5.14 9.61
CA ILE A 35 0.12 4.05 9.35
C ILE A 35 -0.25 3.34 10.67
N ASN A 36 -1.50 2.92 10.85
CA ASN A 36 -1.87 1.99 11.92
C ASN A 36 -1.77 0.53 11.46
N VAL A 37 -1.60 -0.40 12.41
CA VAL A 37 -1.37 -1.82 12.14
C VAL A 37 -2.55 -2.62 12.66
N TRP A 38 -3.04 -3.56 11.85
CA TRP A 38 -4.15 -4.45 12.18
C TRP A 38 -3.81 -5.89 11.79
N GLN A 39 -4.61 -6.83 12.29
CA GLN A 39 -4.56 -8.23 11.92
C GLN A 39 -5.91 -8.60 11.26
N PRO A 40 -6.09 -8.25 9.97
CA PRO A 40 -7.30 -8.61 9.24
C PRO A 40 -7.49 -10.12 9.16
N LYS A 41 -8.74 -10.58 9.17
CA LYS A 41 -9.07 -11.97 8.85
C LYS A 41 -8.93 -12.20 7.36
N VAL A 42 -8.20 -13.24 6.98
CA VAL A 42 -8.12 -13.73 5.61
C VAL A 42 -8.98 -14.99 5.49
N GLN A 43 -9.85 -15.06 4.47
CA GLN A 43 -10.79 -16.16 4.27
C GLN A 43 -10.05 -17.41 3.79
N GLU A 44 -9.33 -17.31 2.66
CA GLU A 44 -8.67 -18.45 2.03
C GLU A 44 -7.16 -18.45 2.27
N PHE A 45 -6.55 -19.63 2.31
CA PHE A 45 -5.12 -19.77 2.59
C PHE A 45 -4.24 -19.06 1.54
N ASN A 46 -4.68 -19.04 0.29
CA ASN A 46 -4.00 -18.40 -0.85
C ASN A 46 -4.35 -16.92 -1.06
N GLU A 47 -5.17 -16.33 -0.17
CA GLU A 47 -5.44 -14.90 -0.18
C GLU A 47 -4.46 -14.15 0.74
N PHE A 48 -4.39 -12.83 0.56
CA PHE A 48 -3.68 -11.95 1.48
C PHE A 48 -4.43 -10.63 1.65
N SER A 49 -4.11 -9.93 2.73
CA SER A 49 -4.54 -8.57 2.99
C SER A 49 -3.36 -7.77 3.50
N LEU A 50 -3.14 -6.61 2.90
CA LEU A 50 -2.00 -5.76 3.21
C LEU A 50 -2.40 -4.30 3.32
N SER A 51 -1.52 -3.53 3.95
CA SER A 51 -1.51 -2.09 3.82
C SER A 51 -0.12 -1.59 3.54
N GLN A 52 -0.01 -0.75 2.51
CA GLN A 52 1.28 -0.35 1.98
C GLN A 52 1.32 1.07 1.43
N LEU A 53 2.54 1.57 1.37
CA LEU A 53 2.99 2.75 0.64
C LEU A 53 3.71 2.25 -0.61
N TRP A 54 3.29 2.70 -1.78
CA TRP A 54 3.98 2.46 -3.05
C TRP A 54 4.65 3.74 -3.54
N ILE A 55 5.92 3.66 -3.91
CA ILE A 55 6.63 4.67 -4.68
C ILE A 55 6.83 4.10 -6.08
N LEU A 56 6.18 4.70 -7.08
CA LEU A 56 6.11 4.18 -8.44
C LEU A 56 6.83 5.10 -9.43
N GLY A 57 7.63 4.53 -10.32
CA GLY A 57 8.29 5.24 -11.42
C GLY A 57 8.22 4.45 -12.72
N GLY A 58 8.13 5.16 -13.83
CA GLY A 58 7.83 4.58 -15.15
C GLY A 58 6.34 4.62 -15.49
N SER A 59 5.95 3.83 -16.49
CA SER A 59 4.60 3.80 -17.08
C SER A 59 3.98 2.41 -16.90
N PHE A 60 2.70 2.38 -16.49
CA PHE A 60 1.93 1.14 -16.40
C PHE A 60 1.89 0.42 -17.75
N GLY A 61 2.28 -0.86 -17.77
CA GLY A 61 2.23 -1.73 -18.96
C GLY A 61 3.51 -1.81 -19.79
N GLU A 62 4.54 -1.01 -19.46
CA GLU A 62 5.87 -1.11 -20.07
C GLU A 62 6.91 -1.49 -19.01
N ASP A 63 7.37 -0.50 -18.24
CA ASP A 63 8.50 -0.63 -17.32
C ASP A 63 8.20 0.07 -15.98
N LEU A 64 7.16 -0.40 -15.28
CA LEU A 64 6.81 0.08 -13.95
C LEU A 64 7.82 -0.46 -12.92
N ASN A 65 8.46 0.46 -12.20
CA ASN A 65 9.25 0.13 -11.02
C ASN A 65 8.52 0.59 -9.77
N SER A 66 8.53 -0.24 -8.74
CA SER A 66 7.92 0.07 -7.44
C SER A 66 8.88 -0.17 -6.30
N ILE A 67 8.72 0.63 -5.25
CA ILE A 67 9.22 0.37 -3.91
C ILE A 67 8.06 0.45 -2.95
N GLU A 68 7.93 -0.60 -2.17
CA GLU A 68 6.77 -0.89 -1.39
C GLU A 68 7.17 -1.20 0.04
N VAL A 69 6.42 -0.64 0.96
CA VAL A 69 6.63 -0.86 2.38
C VAL A 69 5.30 -0.82 3.09
N GLY A 70 5.12 -1.77 4.01
CA GLY A 70 3.86 -1.91 4.67
C GLY A 70 3.84 -3.03 5.69
N TRP A 71 2.63 -3.44 6.02
CA TRP A 71 2.38 -4.67 6.76
C TRP A 71 1.39 -5.53 5.98
N GLN A 72 1.47 -6.84 6.17
CA GLN A 72 0.58 -7.80 5.52
C GLN A 72 0.25 -9.00 6.40
N VAL A 73 -0.88 -9.62 6.12
CA VAL A 73 -1.27 -10.97 6.56
C VAL A 73 -1.36 -11.83 5.30
N SER A 74 -0.47 -12.83 5.21
CA SER A 74 -0.39 -13.75 4.06
C SER A 74 -0.15 -15.17 4.58
N PRO A 75 -1.22 -15.97 4.72
CA PRO A 75 -1.12 -17.33 5.25
C PRO A 75 -0.30 -18.26 4.35
N ASP A 76 -0.43 -18.14 3.03
CA ASP A 76 0.38 -18.90 2.06
C ASP A 76 1.88 -18.67 2.24
N LEU A 77 2.28 -17.41 2.45
CA LEU A 77 3.69 -17.05 2.59
C LEU A 77 4.28 -17.43 3.95
N TYR A 78 3.50 -17.30 5.03
CA TYR A 78 4.02 -17.42 6.40
C TYR A 78 3.58 -18.68 7.14
N GLY A 79 2.59 -19.41 6.64
CA GLY A 79 1.97 -20.55 7.30
C GLY A 79 1.09 -20.18 8.50
N ASP A 80 0.79 -18.89 8.72
CA ASP A 80 -0.07 -18.39 9.79
C ASP A 80 -0.72 -17.04 9.45
N ASN A 81 -1.59 -16.55 10.34
CA ASN A 81 -2.38 -15.32 10.16
C ASN A 81 -1.80 -14.10 10.91
N TYR A 82 -0.52 -14.10 11.29
CA TYR A 82 0.06 -12.95 12.00
C TYR A 82 0.50 -11.84 11.06
N THR A 83 0.22 -10.61 11.46
CA THR A 83 0.67 -9.41 10.74
C THR A 83 2.18 -9.27 10.79
N ARG A 84 2.80 -9.04 9.64
CA ARG A 84 4.23 -8.83 9.50
C ARG A 84 4.53 -7.59 8.69
N LEU A 85 5.56 -6.87 9.09
CA LEU A 85 6.14 -5.81 8.26
C LEU A 85 6.81 -6.45 7.05
N PHE A 86 6.67 -5.80 5.89
CA PHE A 86 7.35 -6.19 4.68
C PHE A 86 7.90 -4.98 3.93
N THR A 87 8.85 -5.29 3.06
CA THR A 87 9.41 -4.38 2.08
C THR A 87 9.52 -5.15 0.77
N TYR A 88 9.10 -4.53 -0.31
CA TYR A 88 9.22 -5.09 -1.65
C TYR A 88 9.75 -4.02 -2.60
N TRP A 89 10.48 -4.44 -3.62
CA TRP A 89 10.89 -3.56 -4.70
C TRP A 89 11.05 -4.39 -5.97
N THR A 90 10.60 -3.84 -7.10
CA THR A 90 10.89 -4.44 -8.40
C THR A 90 12.36 -4.17 -8.75
N ASP A 91 13.15 -5.21 -8.94
CA ASP A 91 14.55 -5.13 -9.37
C ASP A 91 14.65 -5.08 -10.90
N PRO A 92 15.09 -3.97 -11.52
CA PRO A 92 15.70 -4.01 -12.83
C PRO A 92 17.22 -3.98 -12.67
N LYS A 93 17.79 -5.19 -12.70
CA LYS A 93 19.20 -5.53 -12.97
C LYS A 93 20.31 -4.85 -12.15
N GLU A 94 20.40 -3.55 -11.83
CA GLU A 94 21.57 -2.96 -11.08
C GLU A 94 21.38 -1.53 -10.48
N GLY A 95 21.33 -1.25 -9.15
CA GLY A 95 21.14 0.00 -8.26
C GLY A 95 19.80 0.73 -7.61
N HIS A 96 19.08 0.33 -6.54
CA HIS A 96 18.87 1.03 -5.24
C HIS A 96 18.06 2.36 -4.74
N TRP A 97 17.44 2.34 -3.51
CA TRP A 97 16.81 3.44 -2.65
C TRP A 97 17.05 3.31 -1.09
N TRP A 98 16.54 4.19 -0.21
CA TRP A 98 16.65 4.12 1.29
C TRP A 98 15.32 3.83 2.04
N MET A 99 15.39 3.17 3.21
CA MET A 99 14.24 3.05 4.15
C MET A 99 14.64 3.42 5.59
N GLN A 100 13.80 4.22 6.26
CA GLN A 100 13.94 4.56 7.67
C GLN A 100 12.71 4.10 8.46
N PHE A 101 12.91 3.34 9.53
CA PHE A 101 11.89 2.93 10.48
C PHE A 101 12.07 3.68 11.80
N GLY A 102 10.98 4.23 12.34
CA GLY A 102 11.03 5.10 13.52
C GLY A 102 11.76 6.42 13.25
N ARG A 103 12.22 7.10 14.30
CA ARG A 103 12.91 8.40 14.17
C ARG A 103 14.37 8.27 13.72
N ASP A 104 15.04 7.15 14.02
CA ASP A 104 16.52 7.08 13.95
C ASP A 104 17.08 5.80 13.29
N TYR A 105 16.25 4.84 12.84
CA TYR A 105 16.74 3.56 12.31
C TYR A 105 16.65 3.49 10.78
N VAL A 106 17.80 3.54 10.10
CA VAL A 106 17.89 3.25 8.66
C VAL A 106 17.95 1.74 8.46
N LEU A 107 16.92 1.16 7.85
CA LEU A 107 16.78 -0.28 7.61
C LEU A 107 17.63 -0.80 6.45
N GLY A 108 17.99 0.06 5.51
CA GLY A 108 18.88 -0.32 4.42
C GLY A 108 19.20 0.83 3.48
N TYR A 109 20.33 0.66 2.80
CA TYR A 109 20.83 1.55 1.76
C TYR A 109 20.93 0.77 0.48
N TRP A 110 20.41 1.40 -0.55
CA TRP A 110 20.70 1.05 -1.89
C TRP A 110 20.95 2.44 -2.61
N PRO A 111 22.05 2.69 -3.41
CA PRO A 111 22.28 3.77 -4.50
C PRO A 111 21.60 3.88 -5.97
N SER A 112 20.52 4.65 -6.24
CA SER A 112 19.83 5.03 -7.55
C SER A 112 19.96 4.34 -8.95
N PHE A 113 21.00 3.58 -9.35
CA PHE A 113 21.20 3.02 -10.70
C PHE A 113 20.33 1.78 -11.16
N LEU A 114 19.57 1.06 -10.29
CA LEU A 114 18.77 -0.24 -10.31
C LEU A 114 17.39 0.18 -10.75
N PHE A 115 17.20 1.35 -11.34
CA PHE A 115 15.87 1.71 -11.78
C PHE A 115 15.99 2.50 -13.05
N SER A 116 15.58 1.90 -14.16
CA SER A 116 15.48 2.60 -15.43
C SER A 116 14.58 3.84 -15.33
N TYR A 117 13.48 3.76 -14.56
CA TYR A 117 12.47 4.84 -14.50
C TYR A 117 12.17 5.40 -13.11
N LEU A 118 12.73 4.81 -12.04
CA LEU A 118 12.77 5.42 -10.70
C LEU A 118 14.11 6.13 -10.42
N ALA A 119 15.13 6.03 -11.29
CA ALA A 119 16.45 6.63 -11.05
C ALA A 119 16.41 8.16 -10.88
N ASP A 120 15.52 8.85 -11.60
CA ASP A 120 15.40 10.31 -11.56
C ASP A 120 14.35 10.79 -10.54
N SER A 121 13.16 10.18 -10.55
CA SER A 121 12.05 10.50 -9.65
C SER A 121 10.91 9.50 -9.82
N ALA A 122 10.11 9.29 -8.79
CA ALA A 122 8.81 8.66 -8.90
C ALA A 122 7.80 9.57 -9.61
N SER A 123 6.94 8.97 -10.43
CA SER A 123 5.84 9.62 -11.16
C SER A 123 4.52 9.55 -10.39
N MET A 124 4.40 8.60 -9.46
CA MET A 124 3.22 8.40 -8.63
C MET A 124 3.60 7.86 -7.26
N ILE A 125 2.87 8.27 -6.23
CA ILE A 125 2.90 7.63 -4.92
C ILE A 125 1.49 7.15 -4.60
N GLN A 126 1.37 5.94 -4.08
CA GLN A 126 0.10 5.39 -3.61
C GLN A 126 0.22 5.01 -2.13
N TRP A 127 -0.90 4.98 -1.44
CA TRP A 127 -1.05 4.52 -0.07
C TRP A 127 -2.39 3.82 0.07
N GLY A 128 -2.49 2.82 0.94
CA GLY A 128 -3.79 2.23 1.24
C GLY A 128 -3.72 0.73 1.47
N GLY A 129 -4.82 0.06 1.18
CA GLY A 129 -4.97 -1.37 1.36
C GLY A 129 -5.14 -2.09 0.03
N GLU A 130 -4.74 -3.36 0.05
CA GLU A 130 -4.96 -4.31 -1.03
C GLU A 130 -5.35 -5.65 -0.41
N ALA A 131 -6.32 -6.31 -1.02
CA ALA A 131 -6.75 -7.65 -0.65
C ALA A 131 -6.94 -8.51 -1.91
N VAL A 132 -6.59 -9.78 -1.82
CA VAL A 132 -6.92 -10.75 -2.87
C VAL A 132 -8.30 -11.31 -2.62
N ASN A 133 -9.17 -11.13 -3.60
CA ASN A 133 -10.43 -11.80 -3.79
C ASN A 133 -10.21 -12.97 -4.76
N SER A 134 -10.03 -14.17 -4.21
CA SER A 134 -9.85 -15.38 -5.03
C SER A 134 -11.15 -15.89 -5.65
N GLU A 135 -12.29 -15.30 -5.26
CA GLU A 135 -13.64 -15.67 -5.66
C GLU A 135 -13.89 -17.19 -5.62
N PRO A 136 -13.64 -17.86 -4.48
CA PRO A 136 -13.98 -19.27 -4.36
C PRO A 136 -15.49 -19.39 -4.57
N ASP A 137 -15.89 -20.20 -5.56
CA ASP A 137 -17.29 -20.39 -5.99
C ASP A 137 -17.95 -19.18 -6.69
N GLY A 138 -17.17 -18.20 -7.16
CA GLY A 138 -17.67 -17.03 -7.90
C GLY A 138 -18.36 -15.98 -7.02
N VAL A 139 -18.04 -15.98 -5.72
CA VAL A 139 -18.58 -15.08 -4.71
C VAL A 139 -17.43 -14.23 -4.16
N HIS A 140 -17.68 -12.95 -3.85
CA HIS A 140 -16.63 -12.10 -3.29
C HIS A 140 -16.09 -12.67 -1.97
N THR A 141 -14.77 -12.53 -1.73
CA THR A 141 -14.13 -12.94 -0.49
C THR A 141 -14.64 -12.15 0.72
N SER A 142 -14.70 -12.79 1.89
CA SER A 142 -14.84 -12.14 3.19
C SER A 142 -13.50 -11.81 3.85
N THR A 143 -12.40 -11.81 3.09
CA THR A 143 -11.10 -11.28 3.54
C THR A 143 -11.26 -9.81 3.90
N GLU A 144 -10.82 -9.43 5.09
CA GLU A 144 -10.90 -8.06 5.59
C GLU A 144 -9.74 -7.23 5.01
N MET A 145 -10.00 -5.98 4.63
CA MET A 145 -8.95 -5.01 4.30
C MET A 145 -8.72 -4.07 5.48
N GLY A 146 -7.45 -3.86 5.82
CA GLY A 146 -7.11 -2.97 6.93
C GLY A 146 -7.58 -3.54 8.26
N SER A 147 -8.61 -2.93 8.84
CA SER A 147 -9.21 -3.33 10.12
C SER A 147 -10.51 -4.10 9.95
N GLY A 148 -10.96 -4.32 8.70
CA GLY A 148 -12.28 -4.88 8.40
C GLY A 148 -13.43 -3.88 8.51
N HIS A 149 -13.17 -2.63 8.93
CA HIS A 149 -14.15 -1.56 9.03
C HIS A 149 -14.09 -0.63 7.82
N PHE A 150 -15.25 -0.09 7.44
CA PHE A 150 -15.33 0.92 6.36
C PHE A 150 -14.76 2.27 6.81
N ALA A 151 -14.30 3.05 5.83
CA ALA A 151 -13.63 4.32 6.03
C ALA A 151 -14.45 5.35 6.82
N GLU A 152 -15.78 5.36 6.65
CA GLU A 152 -16.71 6.27 7.32
C GLU A 152 -16.79 6.05 8.83
N GLU A 153 -16.39 4.87 9.30
CA GLU A 153 -16.34 4.59 10.74
C GLU A 153 -15.19 5.33 11.45
N GLY A 154 -14.21 5.83 10.68
CA GLY A 154 -13.23 6.81 11.12
C GLY A 154 -12.28 6.33 12.22
N TYR A 155 -11.78 7.29 13.00
CA TYR A 155 -10.74 7.04 14.00
C TYR A 155 -11.17 5.98 15.02
N SER A 156 -10.21 5.20 15.52
CA SER A 156 -10.36 4.05 16.42
C SER A 156 -10.99 2.78 15.82
N LYS A 157 -11.54 2.85 14.60
CA LYS A 157 -12.17 1.72 13.93
C LYS A 157 -11.54 1.41 12.57
N ALA A 158 -11.51 2.40 11.68
CA ALA A 158 -11.00 2.24 10.33
C ALA A 158 -9.46 2.24 10.31
N SER A 159 -8.89 1.65 9.26
CA SER A 159 -7.47 1.81 8.97
C SER A 159 -7.18 3.17 8.37
N TYR A 160 -5.98 3.70 8.56
CA TYR A 160 -5.62 5.02 8.09
C TYR A 160 -4.16 5.17 7.72
N PHE A 161 -3.93 6.14 6.83
CA PHE A 161 -2.67 6.85 6.72
C PHE A 161 -2.90 8.30 7.11
N ARG A 162 -2.03 8.85 7.95
CA ARG A 162 -2.06 10.27 8.36
C ARG A 162 -0.68 10.89 8.29
N ASN A 163 -0.60 12.21 8.41
CA ASN A 163 0.63 12.98 8.23
C ASN A 163 1.28 12.65 6.88
N ILE A 164 0.48 12.56 5.82
CA ILE A 164 0.95 12.23 4.48
C ILE A 164 1.81 13.38 3.94
N GLN A 165 3.05 13.06 3.59
CA GLN A 165 4.04 13.98 3.05
C GLN A 165 4.80 13.31 1.90
N ILE A 166 5.27 14.13 0.97
CA ILE A 166 6.14 13.77 -0.15
C ILE A 166 7.45 14.54 -0.06
N VAL A 167 8.50 14.00 -0.67
CA VAL A 167 9.79 14.67 -0.83
C VAL A 167 9.86 15.25 -2.23
N ASP A 168 10.11 16.56 -2.34
CA ASP A 168 10.28 17.25 -3.62
C ASP A 168 11.74 17.24 -4.13
N GLY A 169 11.97 17.79 -5.32
CA GLY A 169 13.31 17.83 -5.93
C GLY A 169 14.33 18.74 -5.21
N SER A 170 13.89 19.52 -4.22
CA SER A 170 14.78 20.26 -3.31
C SER A 170 15.02 19.50 -2.00
N ASN A 171 14.60 18.24 -1.92
CA ASN A 171 14.70 17.37 -0.75
C ASN A 171 13.92 17.88 0.48
N ASN A 172 12.84 18.63 0.25
CA ASN A 172 11.97 19.11 1.33
C ASN A 172 10.75 18.21 1.50
N LEU A 173 10.37 17.96 2.77
CA LEU A 173 9.11 17.32 3.11
C LEU A 173 7.97 18.33 3.03
N ARG A 174 6.95 18.02 2.22
CA ARG A 174 5.72 18.83 2.12
C ARG A 174 4.50 17.95 1.94
N ALA A 175 3.31 18.48 2.22
CA ALA A 175 2.07 17.80 1.86
C ALA A 175 1.92 17.76 0.33
N PRO A 176 1.38 16.67 -0.25
CA PRO A 176 1.06 16.63 -1.66
C PRO A 176 -0.06 17.64 -2.00
N THR A 177 0.03 18.22 -3.19
CA THR A 177 -0.90 19.28 -3.63
C THR A 177 -2.33 18.75 -3.81
N ARG A 178 -2.46 17.51 -4.27
CA ARG A 178 -3.73 16.79 -4.47
C ARG A 178 -3.54 15.33 -4.13
N ILE A 179 -4.51 14.76 -3.42
CA ILE A 179 -4.63 13.31 -3.21
C ILE A 179 -5.91 12.85 -3.90
N GLY A 180 -5.75 11.98 -4.91
CA GLY A 180 -6.85 11.21 -5.49
C GLY A 180 -7.14 9.97 -4.66
N SER A 181 -8.27 9.32 -4.93
CA SER A 181 -8.64 8.06 -4.30
C SER A 181 -9.19 7.09 -5.35
N PHE A 182 -8.96 5.80 -5.15
CA PHE A 182 -9.39 4.75 -6.06
C PHE A 182 -9.82 3.51 -5.29
N THR A 183 -10.87 2.87 -5.80
CA THR A 183 -11.33 1.53 -5.40
C THR A 183 -12.07 0.87 -6.56
N GLU A 184 -11.94 -0.44 -6.70
CA GLU A 184 -12.68 -1.24 -7.67
C GLU A 184 -14.16 -1.37 -7.28
N GLN A 185 -14.44 -1.62 -6.00
CA GLN A 185 -15.79 -1.86 -5.50
C GLN A 185 -15.98 -1.28 -4.09
N SER A 186 -16.52 -0.06 -4.05
CA SER A 186 -16.70 0.72 -2.81
C SER A 186 -17.61 0.05 -1.78
N ASP A 187 -18.51 -0.84 -2.21
CA ASP A 187 -19.40 -1.57 -1.30
C ASP A 187 -18.69 -2.73 -0.57
N CYS A 188 -17.48 -3.11 -1.03
CA CYS A 188 -16.64 -4.16 -0.43
C CYS A 188 -15.53 -3.55 0.42
N TYR A 189 -14.83 -2.58 -0.17
CA TYR A 189 -13.76 -1.80 0.48
C TYR A 189 -13.82 -0.37 -0.02
N ASN A 190 -13.67 0.61 0.86
CA ASN A 190 -13.75 2.01 0.47
C ASN A 190 -12.65 2.86 1.08
N VAL A 191 -12.60 4.12 0.63
CA VAL A 191 -11.59 5.10 1.00
C VAL A 191 -12.23 6.47 1.18
N GLN A 192 -11.83 7.19 2.22
CA GLN A 192 -12.32 8.53 2.52
C GLN A 192 -11.16 9.46 2.90
N ASN A 193 -10.92 10.45 2.05
CA ASN A 193 -9.89 11.47 2.28
C ASN A 193 -10.33 12.50 3.33
N GLY A 194 -9.36 13.04 4.07
CA GLY A 194 -9.57 14.11 5.04
C GLY A 194 -8.33 14.99 5.23
N ASN A 195 -8.55 16.16 5.82
CA ASN A 195 -7.47 17.09 6.14
C ASN A 195 -7.84 17.92 7.36
N ASN A 196 -6.95 17.97 8.36
CA ASN A 196 -7.07 18.88 9.50
C ASN A 196 -5.69 19.20 10.10
N GLY A 197 -5.65 20.16 11.03
CA GLY A 197 -4.39 20.63 11.61
C GLY A 197 -3.64 19.61 12.50
N GLU A 198 -4.33 18.58 12.99
CA GLU A 198 -3.74 17.56 13.88
C GLU A 198 -3.15 16.39 13.09
N TRP A 199 -3.83 15.97 12.01
CA TRP A 199 -3.50 14.79 11.21
C TRP A 199 -2.83 15.13 9.87
N GLY A 200 -2.73 16.41 9.54
CA GLY A 200 -2.33 16.86 8.20
C GLY A 200 -3.31 16.32 7.15
N GLN A 201 -2.79 16.00 5.96
CA GLN A 201 -3.54 15.18 5.01
C GLN A 201 -3.53 13.73 5.47
N TYR A 202 -4.71 13.11 5.43
CA TYR A 202 -4.94 11.72 5.83
C TYR A 202 -6.06 11.11 4.98
N PHE A 203 -6.20 9.79 5.08
CA PHE A 203 -7.40 9.10 4.62
C PHE A 203 -7.67 7.88 5.49
N TYR A 204 -8.94 7.51 5.57
CA TYR A 204 -9.36 6.21 6.07
C TYR A 204 -9.59 5.25 4.92
N TYR A 205 -9.37 3.96 5.15
CA TYR A 205 -9.66 2.91 4.18
C TYR A 205 -9.96 1.60 4.89
N GLY A 206 -10.58 0.68 4.16
CA GLY A 206 -10.82 -0.68 4.61
C GLY A 206 -12.22 -1.18 4.23
N GLY A 207 -12.57 -2.33 4.78
CA GLY A 207 -13.89 -2.92 4.61
C GLY A 207 -13.85 -4.41 4.94
N PRO A 208 -15.01 -5.02 5.17
CA PRO A 208 -15.11 -6.42 5.57
C PRO A 208 -15.00 -7.40 4.38
N GLY A 209 -14.87 -6.89 3.15
CA GLY A 209 -15.04 -7.70 1.94
C GLY A 209 -16.53 -8.01 1.74
N ARG A 210 -16.87 -9.29 1.66
CA ARG A 210 -18.23 -9.77 1.42
C ARG A 210 -19.21 -9.30 2.49
N SER A 211 -20.31 -8.72 2.05
CA SER A 211 -21.40 -8.21 2.89
C SER A 211 -22.73 -8.26 2.14
N SER A 212 -23.82 -7.81 2.76
CA SER A 212 -25.12 -7.71 2.07
C SER A 212 -25.11 -6.73 0.89
N THR A 213 -24.18 -5.77 0.86
CA THR A 213 -24.01 -4.78 -0.21
C THR A 213 -22.87 -5.15 -1.16
N CYS A 214 -22.02 -6.10 -0.79
CA CYS A 214 -20.95 -6.68 -1.61
C CYS A 214 -21.12 -8.21 -1.63
N PRO A 215 -21.95 -8.76 -2.52
CA PRO A 215 -22.28 -10.19 -2.54
C PRO A 215 -21.11 -11.06 -3.00
#